data_AF-J9AMX2-F1
#
_entry.id   AF-J9AMX2-F1
#
_cell.length_a   1.000
_cell.length_b   1.000
_cell.length_c   1.000
_cell.angle_alpha   90.00
_cell.angle_beta   90.00
_cell.angle_gamma   90.00
#
_symmetry.space_group_name_H-M   'P 1'
#
loop_
_entity.id
_entity.type
_entity.pdbx_description
1 polymer ?
#
loop_
_entity_poly.entity_id
_entity_poly.type
_entity_poly.pdbx_seq_one_letter_code
_entity_poly.pdbx_strand_id
1 'polypeptide(L)'
;MIRFYSVHSFLQVSPFTTILQVQASDADVALNSQIYYSLVEWSLDFMVDPISGAIRNLRPLESGTYELTVLAEDRASRLFRKKAHSDDGNNLFNHNKAKAVIKVEPVEKNERKLSVEVKPISASLWNVTQTVAIARIEGVAANIVAKLEIVDGEYAGAFVLKKDSSSANVWLVETIAGIWPQADWFIQLKATTIDGFVENLMENISVQLKGKQLVQYDDNLGVMQIVVNESVPLGYVLTQLKAHVVNGIDGDDEQIRYSISNTDKPFSVDEKNGYLRVIKWLDYENVSFYRFEVSARLLDSALEAKKEVEVIVADSNDHCPTFAVKWTRGDPIGKLFIKFLVFLAQKNK
;
A
#
# COMPACT_ATOMS: atom_id res chain seq x y z
N MET A 1 -43.77 36.28 14.99
CA MET A 1 -42.80 35.37 15.65
C MET A 1 -42.05 34.63 14.54
N ILE A 2 -40.74 34.85 14.41
CA ILE A 2 -39.93 34.24 13.34
C ILE A 2 -39.80 32.74 13.65
N ARG A 3 -40.46 31.90 12.84
CA ARG A 3 -40.34 30.44 12.95
C ARG A 3 -39.25 29.98 11.99
N PHE A 4 -38.26 29.28 12.53
CA PHE A 4 -37.24 28.60 11.74
C PHE A 4 -37.78 27.24 11.35
N TYR A 5 -37.75 26.94 10.05
CA TYR A 5 -38.16 25.65 9.52
C TYR A 5 -36.93 25.02 8.86
N SER A 6 -36.52 23.86 9.36
CA SER A 6 -35.44 23.04 8.81
C SER A 6 -36.03 21.70 8.38
N VAL A 7 -35.89 21.36 7.11
CA VAL A 7 -36.28 20.05 6.57
C VAL A 7 -35.06 19.40 5.97
N HIS A 8 -34.84 18.13 6.33
CA HIS A 8 -33.83 17.27 5.73
C HIS A 8 -34.49 16.59 4.53
N SER A 9 -34.01 16.86 3.34
CA SER A 9 -34.52 16.27 2.11
C SER A 9 -33.41 15.44 1.45
N PHE A 10 -33.73 14.20 1.10
CA PHE A 10 -32.81 13.32 0.40
C PHE A 10 -32.66 13.73 -1.07
N LEU A 11 -31.47 13.50 -1.63
CA LEU A 11 -31.05 13.88 -2.98
C LEU A 11 -31.73 13.02 -4.07
N GLN A 12 -33.07 13.09 -4.21
CA GLN A 12 -33.79 12.56 -5.39
C GLN A 12 -35.25 13.04 -5.49
N VAL A 13 -35.53 14.26 -5.05
CA VAL A 13 -36.90 14.78 -5.04
C VAL A 13 -37.35 15.15 -6.46
N SER A 14 -38.39 14.48 -6.97
CA SER A 14 -39.03 14.82 -8.25
C SER A 14 -39.46 16.28 -8.28
N PRO A 15 -39.42 16.96 -9.44
CA PRO A 15 -39.92 18.32 -9.58
C PRO A 15 -41.36 18.46 -9.05
N PHE A 16 -41.68 19.63 -8.50
CA PHE A 16 -42.97 20.01 -7.92
C PHE A 16 -43.36 19.26 -6.63
N THR A 17 -42.41 18.61 -5.96
CA THR A 17 -42.66 18.01 -4.64
C THR A 17 -42.67 19.09 -3.56
N THR A 18 -43.56 18.95 -2.57
CA THR A 18 -43.58 19.87 -1.42
C THR A 18 -42.48 19.49 -0.44
N ILE A 19 -41.51 20.40 -0.26
CA ILE A 19 -40.34 20.19 0.59
C ILE A 19 -40.60 20.72 1.99
N LEU A 20 -41.28 21.85 2.08
CA LEU A 20 -41.58 22.51 3.34
C LEU A 20 -42.91 23.23 3.21
N GLN A 21 -43.65 23.36 4.30
CA GLN A 21 -44.83 24.22 4.36
C GLN A 21 -44.62 25.28 5.44
N VAL A 22 -44.74 26.54 5.05
CA VAL A 22 -44.70 27.67 5.99
C VAL A 22 -46.13 28.09 6.35
N GLN A 23 -46.30 28.54 7.58
CA GLN A 23 -47.57 29.04 8.07
C GLN A 23 -47.37 30.31 8.90
N ALA A 24 -48.15 31.33 8.59
CA ALA A 24 -48.30 32.56 9.35
C ALA A 24 -49.74 32.65 9.89
N SER A 25 -49.91 33.39 10.99
CA SER A 25 -51.21 33.62 11.63
C SER A 25 -51.39 35.11 11.88
N ASP A 26 -52.55 35.64 11.50
CA ASP A 26 -52.96 37.00 11.76
C ASP A 26 -54.03 37.01 12.87
N ALA A 27 -54.04 38.04 13.72
CA ALA A 27 -54.93 38.14 14.87
C ALA A 27 -56.30 38.78 14.54
N ASP A 28 -56.46 39.30 13.32
CA ASP A 28 -57.68 39.95 12.85
C ASP A 28 -58.78 38.94 12.48
N VAL A 29 -60.05 39.33 12.73
CA VAL A 29 -61.23 38.48 12.49
C VAL A 29 -61.85 38.78 11.11
N ALA A 30 -62.31 37.72 10.43
CA ALA A 30 -62.99 37.72 9.13
C ALA A 30 -62.09 37.92 7.89
N LEU A 31 -62.67 38.30 6.73
CA LEU A 31 -62.07 38.26 5.38
C LEU A 31 -60.70 38.97 5.22
N ASN A 32 -60.28 39.76 6.22
CA ASN A 32 -58.97 40.41 6.30
C ASN A 32 -57.84 39.47 6.79
N SER A 33 -58.16 38.27 7.27
CA SER A 33 -57.20 37.27 7.73
C SER A 33 -56.59 36.41 6.61
N GLN A 34 -56.85 36.74 5.32
CA GLN A 34 -56.29 36.01 4.19
C GLN A 34 -54.83 36.40 3.97
N ILE A 35 -53.93 35.49 4.33
CA ILE A 35 -52.49 35.66 4.21
C ILE A 35 -52.00 35.04 2.91
N TYR A 36 -51.22 35.80 2.16
CA TYR A 36 -50.55 35.36 0.94
C TYR A 36 -49.05 35.21 1.16
N TYR A 37 -48.50 34.10 0.68
CA TYR A 37 -47.06 33.83 0.75
C TYR A 37 -46.36 34.20 -0.55
N SER A 38 -45.13 34.73 -0.45
CA SER A 38 -44.26 34.99 -1.60
C SER A 38 -42.79 34.89 -1.19
N LEU A 39 -41.91 34.52 -2.11
CA LEU A 39 -40.47 34.63 -1.87
C LEU A 39 -40.04 36.09 -2.00
N VAL A 40 -39.23 36.57 -1.05
CA VAL A 40 -38.64 37.92 -1.11
C VAL A 40 -37.65 38.02 -2.26
N GLU A 41 -36.83 36.99 -2.44
CA GLU A 41 -35.89 36.86 -3.54
C GLU A 41 -36.35 35.75 -4.47
N TRP A 42 -36.24 35.98 -5.77
CA TRP A 42 -36.63 34.99 -6.75
C TRP A 42 -35.63 33.83 -6.73
N SER A 43 -36.14 32.60 -6.72
CA SER A 43 -35.32 31.38 -6.74
C SER A 43 -35.60 30.61 -8.02
N LEU A 44 -34.55 30.10 -8.66
CA LEU A 44 -34.65 29.18 -9.80
C LEU A 44 -34.95 27.75 -9.34
N ASP A 45 -34.68 27.45 -8.08
CA ASP A 45 -34.78 26.11 -7.50
C ASP A 45 -36.15 25.87 -6.83
N PHE A 46 -36.78 26.93 -6.32
CA PHE A 46 -37.96 26.82 -5.48
C PHE A 46 -39.07 27.79 -5.87
N MET A 47 -40.31 27.36 -5.65
CA MET A 47 -41.49 28.22 -5.63
C MET A 47 -42.21 28.11 -4.29
N VAL A 48 -43.00 29.12 -3.93
CA VAL A 48 -43.95 29.04 -2.81
C VAL A 48 -45.36 29.19 -3.34
N ASP A 49 -46.24 28.28 -2.94
CA ASP A 49 -47.67 28.39 -3.20
C ASP A 49 -48.24 29.58 -2.40
N PRO A 50 -48.85 30.57 -3.08
CA PRO A 50 -49.27 31.81 -2.44
C PRO A 50 -50.42 31.63 -1.46
N ILE A 51 -51.16 30.52 -1.49
CA ILE A 51 -52.31 30.26 -0.60
C ILE A 51 -51.92 29.25 0.47
N SER A 52 -51.31 28.13 0.08
CA SER A 52 -51.01 27.04 1.02
C SER A 52 -49.71 27.22 1.81
N GLY A 53 -48.82 28.10 1.36
CA GLY A 53 -47.49 28.26 1.94
C GLY A 53 -46.55 27.09 1.67
N ALA A 54 -46.93 26.17 0.77
CA ALA A 54 -46.11 25.03 0.36
C ALA A 54 -44.94 25.49 -0.52
N ILE A 55 -43.71 25.27 -0.05
CA ILE A 55 -42.48 25.46 -0.81
C ILE A 55 -42.20 24.18 -1.60
N ARG A 56 -42.14 24.31 -2.93
CA ARG A 56 -41.92 23.19 -3.85
C ARG A 56 -40.66 23.40 -4.67
N ASN A 57 -39.97 22.32 -5.03
CA ASN A 57 -38.85 22.40 -5.96
C ASN A 57 -39.32 22.53 -7.41
N LEU A 58 -38.59 23.30 -8.21
CA LEU A 58 -38.80 23.44 -9.65
C LEU A 58 -37.95 22.46 -10.46
N ARG A 59 -36.80 22.07 -9.92
CA ARG A 59 -35.83 21.15 -10.52
C ARG A 59 -35.25 20.19 -9.47
N PRO A 60 -34.56 19.11 -9.88
CA PRO A 60 -33.76 18.30 -8.96
C PRO A 60 -32.76 19.19 -8.20
N LEU A 61 -32.67 19.01 -6.88
CA LEU A 61 -31.81 19.80 -6.03
C LEU A 61 -30.40 19.20 -5.94
N GLU A 62 -29.39 20.05 -5.92
CA GLU A 62 -28.00 19.66 -5.70
C GLU A 62 -27.72 19.56 -4.18
N SER A 63 -26.65 18.86 -3.81
CA SER A 63 -26.25 18.77 -2.40
C SER A 63 -25.78 20.15 -1.93
N GLY A 64 -26.28 20.57 -0.77
CA GLY A 64 -25.99 21.92 -0.28
C GLY A 64 -27.02 22.45 0.70
N THR A 65 -26.83 23.71 1.08
CA THR A 65 -27.76 24.45 1.95
C THR A 65 -28.38 25.59 1.16
N TYR A 66 -29.71 25.59 1.06
CA TYR A 66 -30.48 26.63 0.42
C TYR A 66 -31.17 27.50 1.47
N GLU A 67 -30.98 28.81 1.39
CA GLU A 67 -31.62 29.77 2.29
C GLU A 67 -32.65 30.58 1.52
N LEU A 68 -33.91 30.51 1.95
CA LEU A 68 -35.02 31.23 1.36
C LEU A 68 -35.62 32.19 2.38
N THR A 69 -35.97 33.39 1.95
CA THR A 69 -36.74 34.33 2.77
C THR A 69 -38.17 34.39 2.25
N VAL A 70 -39.13 33.91 3.05
CA VAL A 70 -40.55 33.93 2.71
C VAL A 70 -41.22 35.11 3.39
N LEU A 71 -42.04 35.83 2.63
CA LEU A 71 -42.86 36.94 3.08
C LEU A 71 -44.32 36.49 3.15
N ALA A 72 -44.98 36.80 4.26
CA ALA A 72 -46.41 36.63 4.46
C ALA A 72 -47.10 38.00 4.48
N GLU A 73 -48.10 38.23 3.63
CA GLU A 73 -48.83 39.49 3.57
C GLU A 73 -50.32 39.25 3.68
N ASP A 74 -51.00 39.99 4.54
CA ASP A 74 -52.45 40.05 4.53
C ASP A 74 -52.95 40.89 3.32
N ARG A 75 -54.26 40.83 3.08
CA ARG A 75 -54.90 41.55 1.97
C ARG A 75 -54.87 43.08 2.12
N ALA A 76 -54.93 43.60 3.33
CA ALA A 76 -54.90 45.04 3.60
C ALA A 76 -53.49 45.61 3.34
N SER A 77 -52.44 44.93 3.81
CA SER A 77 -51.03 45.24 3.63
C SER A 77 -50.64 45.40 2.15
N ARG A 78 -51.20 44.57 1.26
CA ARG A 78 -50.99 44.70 -0.21
C ARG A 78 -51.67 45.93 -0.82
N LEU A 79 -52.82 46.35 -0.28
CA LEU A 79 -53.57 47.51 -0.78
C LEU A 79 -52.94 48.83 -0.34
N PHE A 80 -52.31 48.89 0.84
CA PHE A 80 -51.70 50.11 1.37
C PHE A 80 -50.23 50.34 0.96
N ARG A 81 -49.57 49.36 0.31
CA ARG A 81 -48.17 49.46 -0.16
C ARG A 81 -47.91 50.63 -1.14
N LYS A 82 -48.94 51.13 -1.84
CA LYS A 82 -48.79 52.19 -2.87
C LYS A 82 -48.62 53.62 -2.37
N LYS A 83 -48.64 53.90 -1.06
CA LYS A 83 -48.51 55.28 -0.52
C LYS A 83 -47.18 55.60 0.18
N ALA A 84 -46.28 54.63 0.36
CA ALA A 84 -44.98 54.85 0.98
C ALA A 84 -43.86 54.98 -0.07
N HIS A 85 -43.97 55.99 -0.93
CA HIS A 85 -42.87 56.45 -1.77
C HIS A 85 -42.42 57.83 -1.29
N SER A 86 -42.07 57.93 -0.01
CA SER A 86 -41.35 59.07 0.54
C SER A 86 -40.80 58.69 1.89
N ASP A 87 -39.49 58.50 1.92
CA ASP A 87 -38.61 58.62 3.08
C ASP A 87 -38.87 57.80 4.35
N ASP A 88 -37.76 57.28 4.84
CA ASP A 88 -37.49 56.96 6.25
C ASP A 88 -37.87 55.55 6.75
N GLY A 89 -36.83 54.73 6.88
CA GLY A 89 -36.47 54.12 8.15
C GLY A 89 -37.40 53.12 8.85
N ASN A 90 -38.49 52.66 8.24
CA ASN A 90 -39.49 51.88 8.99
C ASN A 90 -39.26 50.36 8.98
N ASN A 91 -38.69 49.88 10.09
CA ASN A 91 -38.68 48.51 10.61
C ASN A 91 -40.09 47.90 10.87
N LEU A 92 -41.15 48.45 10.25
CA LEU A 92 -42.56 48.12 10.51
C LEU A 92 -43.10 46.94 9.67
N PHE A 93 -42.25 46.29 8.88
CA PHE A 93 -42.64 45.14 8.04
C PHE A 93 -41.65 43.95 8.15
N ASN A 94 -40.67 44.02 9.06
CA ASN A 94 -39.72 42.94 9.27
C ASN A 94 -40.33 41.73 10.02
N HIS A 95 -41.47 41.92 10.70
CA HIS A 95 -42.15 40.83 11.42
C HIS A 95 -42.90 39.84 10.52
N ASN A 96 -43.01 40.15 9.22
CA ASN A 96 -43.75 39.35 8.25
C ASN A 96 -42.85 38.47 7.36
N LYS A 97 -41.55 38.44 7.65
CA LYS A 97 -40.54 37.62 6.95
C LYS A 97 -40.13 36.42 7.81
N ALA A 98 -39.96 35.27 7.19
CA ALA A 98 -39.42 34.06 7.80
C ALA A 98 -38.28 33.49 6.95
N LYS A 99 -37.20 33.05 7.60
CA LYS A 99 -36.08 32.37 6.94
C LYS A 99 -36.33 30.85 6.96
N ALA A 100 -36.40 30.25 5.78
CA ALA A 100 -36.46 28.81 5.57
C ALA A 100 -35.08 28.32 5.13
N VAL A 101 -34.53 27.31 5.82
CA VAL A 101 -33.23 26.72 5.49
C VAL A 101 -33.47 25.26 5.11
N ILE A 102 -33.14 24.93 3.86
CA ILE A 102 -33.29 23.58 3.30
C ILE A 102 -31.89 22.99 3.18
N LYS A 103 -31.62 21.91 3.93
CA LYS A 103 -30.37 21.17 3.83
C LYS A 103 -30.61 19.89 3.02
N VAL A 104 -29.87 19.77 1.93
CA VAL A 104 -29.89 18.60 1.05
C VAL A 104 -28.61 17.81 1.30
N GLU A 105 -28.76 16.64 1.91
CA GLU A 105 -27.63 15.75 2.17
C GLU A 105 -27.19 15.05 0.87
N PRO A 106 -25.88 14.94 0.62
CA PRO A 106 -25.40 14.13 -0.50
C PRO A 106 -25.79 12.68 -0.25
N VAL A 107 -26.62 12.11 -1.13
CA VAL A 107 -26.76 10.66 -1.19
C VAL A 107 -25.48 10.15 -1.85
N GLU A 108 -24.77 9.22 -1.21
CA GLU A 108 -23.70 8.48 -1.85
C GLU A 108 -24.27 7.83 -3.10
N LYS A 109 -24.00 8.45 -4.25
CA LYS A 109 -24.36 7.88 -5.54
C LYS A 109 -23.45 6.67 -5.68
N ASN A 110 -24.04 5.49 -5.54
CA ASN A 110 -23.34 4.23 -5.78
C ASN A 110 -23.10 4.12 -7.29
N GLU A 111 -22.10 4.86 -7.79
CA GLU A 111 -21.71 4.83 -9.18
C GLU A 111 -21.09 3.46 -9.46
N ARG A 112 -21.58 2.81 -10.52
CA ARG A 112 -21.10 1.49 -10.88
C ARG A 112 -19.66 1.60 -11.32
N LYS A 113 -18.81 0.75 -10.77
CA LYS A 113 -17.39 0.75 -11.07
C LYS A 113 -16.89 -0.66 -11.29
N LEU A 114 -16.07 -0.85 -12.33
CA LEU A 114 -15.26 -2.04 -12.48
C LEU A 114 -13.97 -1.81 -11.67
N SER A 115 -13.80 -2.57 -10.60
CA SER A 115 -12.58 -2.59 -9.80
C SER A 115 -11.75 -3.79 -10.20
N VAL A 116 -10.44 -3.60 -10.38
CA VAL A 116 -9.52 -4.68 -10.73
C VAL A 116 -8.31 -4.65 -9.80
N GLU A 117 -8.08 -5.76 -9.12
CA GLU A 117 -6.89 -5.98 -8.31
C GLU A 117 -5.92 -6.87 -9.07
N VAL A 118 -4.78 -6.32 -9.48
CA VAL A 118 -3.73 -7.06 -10.20
C VAL A 118 -2.85 -7.83 -9.22
N LYS A 119 -2.54 -9.09 -9.55
CA LYS A 119 -1.66 -9.97 -8.80
C LYS A 119 -0.42 -10.29 -9.64
N PRO A 120 0.79 -10.17 -9.06
CA PRO A 120 2.00 -10.52 -9.78
C PRO A 120 2.07 -12.03 -10.01
N ILE A 121 2.47 -12.43 -11.22
CA ILE A 121 2.62 -13.84 -11.62
C ILE A 121 4.09 -14.21 -11.78
N SER A 122 4.44 -15.46 -11.51
CA SER A 122 5.82 -15.94 -11.63
C SER A 122 6.11 -16.37 -13.07
N ALA A 123 7.15 -15.78 -13.68
CA ALA A 123 7.57 -16.16 -15.03
C ALA A 123 8.07 -17.63 -15.11
N SER A 124 8.54 -18.19 -13.99
CA SER A 124 9.02 -19.57 -13.91
C SER A 124 7.91 -20.63 -13.88
N LEU A 125 6.66 -20.25 -13.61
CA LEU A 125 5.51 -21.15 -13.48
C LEU A 125 4.58 -21.07 -14.71
N TRP A 126 5.15 -21.04 -15.91
CA TRP A 126 4.41 -20.93 -17.18
C TRP A 126 3.55 -22.16 -17.50
N ASN A 127 3.87 -23.32 -16.91
CA ASN A 127 3.13 -24.57 -17.07
C ASN A 127 1.96 -24.74 -16.08
N VAL A 128 1.72 -23.74 -15.22
CA VAL A 128 0.63 -23.74 -14.23
C VAL A 128 -0.23 -22.51 -14.48
N THR A 129 -1.54 -22.68 -14.33
CA THR A 129 -2.50 -21.58 -14.40
C THR A 129 -2.31 -20.66 -13.19
N GLN A 130 -2.10 -19.36 -13.42
CA GLN A 130 -1.89 -18.36 -12.38
C GLN A 130 -2.96 -17.29 -12.45
N THR A 131 -3.44 -16.82 -11.30
CA THR A 131 -4.38 -15.69 -11.23
C THR A 131 -3.62 -14.38 -11.39
N VAL A 132 -3.95 -13.64 -12.44
CA VAL A 132 -3.32 -12.37 -12.84
C VAL A 132 -4.07 -11.19 -12.26
N ALA A 133 -5.39 -11.30 -12.17
CA ALA A 133 -6.22 -10.23 -11.63
C ALA A 133 -7.53 -10.76 -11.08
N ILE A 134 -8.08 -10.01 -10.12
CA ILE A 134 -9.42 -10.22 -9.57
C ILE A 134 -10.25 -9.01 -9.96
N ALA A 135 -11.24 -9.22 -10.82
CA ALA A 135 -12.15 -8.17 -11.27
C ALA A 135 -13.46 -8.26 -10.50
N ARG A 136 -13.92 -7.12 -9.97
CA ARG A 136 -15.17 -6.99 -9.22
C ARG A 136 -15.97 -5.79 -9.71
N ILE A 137 -17.25 -6.00 -9.95
CA ILE A 137 -18.17 -4.91 -10.30
C ILE A 137 -18.87 -4.45 -9.03
N GLU A 138 -18.63 -3.19 -8.66
CA GLU A 138 -19.21 -2.50 -7.52
C GLU A 138 -20.42 -1.67 -7.96
N GLY A 139 -21.33 -1.38 -7.03
CA GLY A 139 -22.55 -0.61 -7.32
C GLY A 139 -23.66 -1.39 -8.04
N VAL A 140 -23.52 -2.71 -8.16
CA VAL A 140 -24.48 -3.59 -8.84
C VAL A 140 -25.20 -4.49 -7.84
N ALA A 141 -26.54 -4.48 -7.88
CA ALA A 141 -27.36 -5.35 -7.05
C ALA A 141 -27.13 -6.83 -7.41
N ALA A 142 -27.24 -7.73 -6.42
CA ALA A 142 -26.88 -9.15 -6.56
C ALA A 142 -27.72 -9.93 -7.59
N ASN A 143 -28.86 -9.37 -8.02
CA ASN A 143 -29.76 -9.95 -9.02
C ASN A 143 -29.43 -9.57 -10.46
N ILE A 144 -28.52 -8.62 -10.69
CA ILE A 144 -28.13 -8.16 -12.02
C ILE A 144 -27.02 -9.07 -12.55
N VAL A 145 -27.28 -9.71 -13.70
CA VAL A 145 -26.27 -10.53 -14.38
C VAL A 145 -25.37 -9.61 -15.19
N ALA A 146 -24.19 -9.30 -14.64
CA ALA A 146 -23.14 -8.66 -15.41
C ALA A 146 -22.35 -9.70 -16.22
N LYS A 147 -22.01 -9.36 -17.45
CA LYS A 147 -21.11 -10.13 -18.32
C LYS A 147 -19.76 -9.42 -18.35
N LEU A 148 -18.70 -10.14 -18.03
CA LEU A 148 -17.32 -9.66 -18.19
C LEU A 148 -16.69 -10.34 -19.41
N GLU A 149 -16.06 -9.56 -20.27
CA GLU A 149 -15.31 -10.03 -21.44
C GLU A 149 -13.93 -9.37 -21.50
N ILE A 150 -12.94 -10.12 -22.00
CA ILE A 150 -11.64 -9.57 -22.36
C ILE A 150 -11.81 -8.95 -23.74
N VAL A 151 -11.55 -7.65 -23.87
CA VAL A 151 -11.61 -6.94 -25.14
C VAL A 151 -10.38 -7.33 -25.96
N ASP A 152 -10.64 -7.69 -27.21
CA ASP A 152 -9.67 -8.25 -28.14
C ASP A 152 -8.41 -7.37 -28.24
N GLY A 153 -7.29 -7.97 -27.88
CA GLY A 153 -5.96 -7.38 -27.83
C GLY A 153 -4.95 -8.48 -28.14
N GLU A 154 -3.75 -8.10 -28.57
CA GLU A 154 -2.69 -9.01 -29.02
C GLU A 154 -2.45 -10.20 -28.05
N TYR A 155 -2.67 -9.98 -26.76
CA TYR A 155 -2.45 -10.96 -25.70
C TYR A 155 -3.71 -11.61 -25.14
N ALA A 156 -4.91 -11.32 -25.68
CA ALA A 156 -6.19 -11.83 -25.14
C ALA A 156 -6.25 -13.37 -25.12
N GLY A 157 -5.63 -14.03 -26.12
CA GLY A 157 -5.55 -15.49 -26.21
C GLY A 157 -4.72 -16.17 -25.12
N ALA A 158 -4.00 -15.41 -24.29
CA ALA A 158 -3.20 -15.95 -23.18
C ALA A 158 -3.98 -16.11 -21.86
N PHE A 159 -5.21 -15.60 -21.79
CA PHE A 159 -5.98 -15.52 -20.56
C PHE A 159 -7.37 -16.14 -20.69
N VAL A 160 -7.88 -16.61 -19.55
CA VAL A 160 -9.25 -17.09 -19.43
C VAL A 160 -9.94 -16.40 -18.26
N LEU A 161 -11.21 -16.04 -18.45
CA LEU A 161 -12.06 -15.52 -17.39
C LEU A 161 -12.79 -16.67 -16.69
N LYS A 162 -12.61 -16.76 -15.39
CA LYS A 162 -13.33 -17.72 -14.54
C LYS A 162 -14.19 -16.96 -13.56
N LYS A 163 -15.51 -17.19 -13.62
CA LYS A 163 -16.45 -16.58 -12.68
C LYS A 163 -16.32 -17.27 -11.32
N ASP A 164 -16.24 -16.50 -10.26
CA ASP A 164 -16.20 -17.06 -8.91
C ASP A 164 -17.55 -17.71 -8.56
N SER A 165 -17.51 -18.87 -7.90
CA SER A 165 -18.70 -19.59 -7.47
C SER A 165 -19.34 -18.95 -6.23
N SER A 166 -18.56 -18.22 -5.43
CA SER A 166 -19.06 -17.59 -4.20
C SER A 166 -19.79 -16.27 -4.45
N SER A 167 -19.46 -15.58 -5.54
CA SER A 167 -19.90 -14.21 -5.80
C SER A 167 -20.33 -14.01 -7.25
N ALA A 168 -21.56 -13.51 -7.46
CA ALA A 168 -22.11 -13.30 -8.80
C ALA A 168 -21.41 -12.19 -9.61
N ASN A 169 -20.64 -11.31 -8.95
CA ASN A 169 -20.03 -10.11 -9.53
C ASN A 169 -18.49 -10.12 -9.44
N VAL A 170 -17.88 -11.30 -9.27
CA VAL A 170 -16.41 -11.45 -9.18
C VAL A 170 -15.92 -12.43 -10.24
N TRP A 171 -14.83 -12.04 -10.92
CA TRP A 171 -14.15 -12.86 -11.91
C TRP A 171 -12.65 -12.91 -11.62
N LEU A 172 -12.09 -14.09 -11.84
CA LEU A 172 -10.67 -14.35 -11.83
C LEU A 172 -10.18 -14.32 -13.28
N VAL A 173 -9.15 -13.53 -13.53
CA VAL A 173 -8.40 -13.56 -14.78
C VAL A 173 -7.23 -14.51 -14.58
N GLU A 174 -7.24 -15.64 -15.25
CA GLU A 174 -6.21 -16.69 -15.11
C GLU A 174 -5.40 -16.81 -16.40
N THR A 175 -4.10 -17.12 -16.29
CA THR A 175 -3.27 -17.49 -17.45
C THR A 175 -3.60 -18.90 -17.93
N ILE A 176 -3.45 -19.12 -19.24
CA ILE A 176 -3.49 -20.47 -19.81
C ILE A 176 -2.11 -21.12 -19.63
N ALA A 177 -2.11 -22.31 -19.03
CA ALA A 177 -0.89 -23.10 -18.86
C ALA A 177 -0.26 -23.45 -20.22
N GLY A 178 1.05 -23.28 -20.34
CA GLY A 178 1.81 -23.56 -21.57
C GLY A 178 2.22 -22.31 -22.36
N ILE A 179 1.68 -21.14 -22.02
CA ILE A 179 2.03 -19.87 -22.67
C ILE A 179 3.02 -19.12 -21.79
N TRP A 180 4.14 -18.69 -22.38
CA TRP A 180 5.19 -17.98 -21.65
C TRP A 180 4.76 -16.54 -21.36
N PRO A 181 4.70 -16.12 -20.09
CA PRO A 181 4.23 -14.78 -19.77
C PRO A 181 5.32 -13.73 -20.04
N GLN A 182 4.92 -12.55 -20.52
CA GLN A 182 5.81 -11.41 -20.81
C GLN A 182 5.43 -10.18 -19.96
N ALA A 183 6.39 -9.31 -19.70
CA ALA A 183 6.22 -8.17 -18.78
C ALA A 183 5.39 -7.02 -19.37
N ASP A 184 5.21 -7.01 -20.69
CA ASP A 184 4.52 -6.01 -21.50
C ASP A 184 3.08 -6.41 -21.85
N TRP A 185 2.60 -7.55 -21.33
CA TRP A 185 1.24 -7.99 -21.57
C TRP A 185 0.23 -6.99 -21.00
N PHE A 186 -0.56 -6.42 -21.90
CA PHE A 186 -1.69 -5.55 -21.60
C PHE A 186 -2.98 -6.22 -22.05
N ILE A 187 -4.00 -6.19 -21.20
CA ILE A 187 -5.37 -6.60 -21.56
C ILE A 187 -6.36 -5.55 -21.09
N GLN A 188 -7.47 -5.43 -21.80
CA GLN A 188 -8.57 -4.57 -21.41
C GLN A 188 -9.78 -5.43 -21.06
N LEU A 189 -10.38 -5.19 -19.90
CA LEU A 189 -11.61 -5.81 -19.49
C LEU A 189 -12.78 -4.91 -19.81
N LYS A 190 -13.88 -5.50 -20.27
CA LYS A 190 -15.15 -4.81 -20.46
C LYS A 190 -16.25 -5.55 -19.72
N ALA A 191 -16.88 -4.85 -18.78
CA ALA A 191 -18.06 -5.33 -18.10
C ALA A 191 -19.30 -4.71 -18.75
N THR A 192 -20.26 -5.56 -19.11
CA THR A 192 -21.58 -5.16 -19.59
C THR A 192 -22.59 -5.49 -18.50
N THR A 193 -23.22 -4.47 -17.92
CA THR A 193 -24.33 -4.65 -16.98
C THR A 193 -25.65 -4.54 -17.74
N ILE A 194 -26.64 -5.38 -17.39
CA ILE A 194 -27.96 -5.39 -18.04
C ILE A 194 -29.01 -5.22 -16.94
N ASP A 195 -29.41 -3.98 -16.70
CA ASP A 195 -30.49 -3.63 -15.77
C ASP A 195 -31.46 -2.63 -16.38
N GLY A 196 -31.93 -2.96 -17.60
CA GLY A 196 -32.80 -2.09 -18.41
C GLY A 196 -32.04 -1.03 -19.20
N PHE A 197 -30.81 -0.70 -18.78
CA PHE A 197 -29.83 0.08 -19.52
C PHE A 197 -28.58 -0.78 -19.75
N VAL A 198 -27.96 -0.65 -20.92
CA VAL A 198 -26.68 -1.29 -21.22
C VAL A 198 -25.58 -0.29 -20.92
N GLU A 199 -24.82 -0.55 -19.85
CA GLU A 199 -23.64 0.24 -19.49
C GLU A 199 -22.38 -0.60 -19.67
N ASN A 200 -21.38 0.00 -20.33
CA ASN A 200 -20.07 -0.62 -20.57
C ASN A 200 -19.03 0.03 -19.68
N LEU A 201 -18.48 -0.74 -18.73
CA LEU A 201 -17.38 -0.32 -17.88
C LEU A 201 -16.09 -0.95 -18.43
N MET A 202 -15.04 -0.16 -18.60
CA MET A 202 -13.76 -0.62 -19.14
C MET A 202 -12.62 -0.35 -18.16
N GLU A 203 -11.74 -1.33 -17.98
CA GLU A 203 -10.52 -1.18 -17.18
C GLU A 203 -9.34 -1.87 -17.85
N ASN A 204 -8.17 -1.28 -17.72
CA ASN A 204 -6.94 -1.79 -18.31
C ASN A 204 -6.10 -2.51 -17.26
N ILE A 205 -5.50 -3.63 -17.66
CA ILE A 205 -4.65 -4.47 -16.81
C ILE A 205 -3.29 -4.60 -17.47
N SER A 206 -2.24 -4.25 -16.73
CA SER A 206 -0.86 -4.57 -17.07
C SER A 206 -0.38 -5.74 -16.21
N VAL A 207 0.09 -6.81 -16.84
CA VAL A 207 0.60 -7.98 -16.13
C VAL A 207 1.91 -7.64 -15.42
N GLN A 208 2.01 -8.02 -14.15
CA GLN A 208 3.25 -7.86 -13.39
C GLN A 208 3.96 -9.21 -13.28
N LEU A 209 5.17 -9.30 -13.83
CA LEU A 209 6.01 -10.49 -13.69
C LEU A 209 6.85 -10.40 -12.42
N LYS A 210 6.72 -11.41 -11.57
CA LYS A 210 7.67 -11.72 -10.52
C LYS A 210 8.77 -12.59 -11.10
N GLY A 211 10.02 -12.19 -10.91
CA GLY A 211 11.17 -13.00 -11.30
C GLY A 211 11.24 -14.30 -10.50
N LYS A 212 12.14 -15.20 -10.90
CA LYS A 212 12.40 -16.43 -10.15
C LYS A 212 12.86 -16.08 -8.73
N GLN A 213 12.32 -16.76 -7.72
CA GLN A 213 12.78 -16.67 -6.35
C GLN A 213 14.21 -17.23 -6.26
N LEU A 214 15.11 -16.49 -5.63
CA LEU A 214 16.50 -16.89 -5.45
C LEU A 214 17.02 -16.36 -4.12
N VAL A 215 17.89 -17.14 -3.49
CA VAL A 215 18.67 -16.67 -2.33
C VAL A 215 19.94 -16.04 -2.88
N GLN A 216 20.33 -14.88 -2.37
CA GLN A 216 21.62 -14.25 -2.69
C GLN A 216 22.22 -13.60 -1.45
N TYR A 217 23.56 -13.54 -1.42
CA TYR A 217 24.27 -12.77 -0.40
C TYR A 217 24.18 -11.27 -0.72
N ASP A 218 24.15 -10.43 0.31
CA ASP A 218 24.10 -8.95 0.17
C ASP A 218 25.34 -8.42 -0.57
N ASP A 219 26.47 -9.11 -0.40
CA ASP A 219 27.72 -8.80 -1.07
C ASP A 219 27.86 -9.57 -2.38
N ASN A 220 28.00 -8.82 -3.48
CA ASN A 220 28.15 -9.33 -4.85
C ASN A 220 29.56 -9.84 -5.18
N LEU A 221 30.52 -9.76 -4.26
CA LEU A 221 31.86 -10.31 -4.49
C LEU A 221 31.82 -11.85 -4.58
N GLY A 222 32.58 -12.46 -5.48
CA GLY A 222 32.61 -13.92 -5.58
C GLY A 222 33.24 -14.60 -4.36
N VAL A 223 34.29 -13.99 -3.82
CA VAL A 223 35.07 -14.50 -2.69
C VAL A 223 35.13 -13.46 -1.59
N MET A 224 34.88 -13.88 -0.35
CA MET A 224 35.02 -13.05 0.85
C MET A 224 36.36 -13.33 1.51
N GLN A 225 37.28 -12.35 1.48
CA GLN A 225 38.57 -12.46 2.14
C GLN A 225 38.54 -11.80 3.53
N ILE A 226 39.08 -12.50 4.52
CA ILE A 226 39.13 -12.08 5.92
C ILE A 226 40.57 -12.28 6.41
N VAL A 227 41.14 -11.25 7.04
CA VAL A 227 42.43 -11.36 7.71
C VAL A 227 42.18 -11.39 9.21
N VAL A 228 42.71 -12.40 9.90
CA VAL A 228 42.56 -12.56 11.35
C VAL A 228 43.91 -12.84 11.98
N ASN A 229 44.19 -12.21 13.12
CA ASN A 229 45.40 -12.50 13.88
C ASN A 229 45.25 -13.83 14.64
N GLU A 230 46.29 -14.64 14.74
CA GLU A 230 46.19 -15.93 15.44
C GLU A 230 45.91 -15.81 16.95
N SER A 231 46.26 -14.68 17.55
CA SER A 231 46.10 -14.39 18.97
C SER A 231 44.63 -14.12 19.38
N VAL A 232 43.67 -14.20 18.45
CA VAL A 232 42.26 -13.98 18.77
C VAL A 232 41.72 -15.08 19.70
N PRO A 233 40.88 -14.72 20.68
CA PRO A 233 40.32 -15.70 21.60
C PRO A 233 39.28 -16.59 20.91
N LEU A 234 39.00 -17.74 21.51
CA LEU A 234 37.86 -18.57 21.13
C LEU A 234 36.54 -17.78 21.24
N GLY A 235 35.67 -17.97 20.26
CA GLY A 235 34.40 -17.24 20.15
C GLY A 235 34.52 -15.88 19.45
N TYR A 236 35.73 -15.46 19.05
CA TYR A 236 35.92 -14.22 18.29
C TYR A 236 35.08 -14.23 17.01
N VAL A 237 34.32 -13.16 16.78
CA VAL A 237 33.46 -13.00 15.60
C VAL A 237 34.29 -12.37 14.48
N LEU A 238 34.45 -13.09 13.38
CA LEU A 238 35.18 -12.62 12.20
C LEU A 238 34.34 -11.62 11.40
N THR A 239 33.11 -12.01 11.07
CA THR A 239 32.18 -11.22 10.27
C THR A 239 30.76 -11.78 10.38
N GLN A 240 29.81 -11.08 9.77
CA GLN A 240 28.45 -11.55 9.58
C GLN A 240 28.20 -11.75 8.08
N LEU A 241 27.83 -12.97 7.69
CA LEU A 241 27.31 -13.22 6.36
C LEU A 241 25.80 -12.95 6.36
N LYS A 242 25.35 -12.11 5.43
CA LYS A 242 23.93 -11.79 5.28
C LYS A 242 23.48 -12.12 3.86
N ALA A 243 22.42 -12.91 3.79
CA ALA A 243 21.72 -13.27 2.57
C ALA A 243 20.25 -12.88 2.68
N HIS A 244 19.61 -12.70 1.53
CA HIS A 244 18.21 -12.36 1.39
C HIS A 244 17.59 -13.09 0.21
N VAL A 245 16.26 -13.17 0.21
CA VAL A 245 15.47 -13.83 -0.82
C VAL A 245 14.94 -12.80 -1.80
N VAL A 246 15.52 -12.77 -3.00
CA VAL A 246 15.01 -11.94 -4.09
C VAL A 246 13.74 -12.56 -4.64
N ASN A 247 12.74 -11.71 -4.90
CA ASN A 247 11.41 -12.14 -5.33
C ASN A 247 10.74 -13.10 -4.32
N GLY A 248 11.11 -13.02 -3.04
CA GLY A 248 10.47 -13.74 -1.93
C GLY A 248 9.17 -13.09 -1.47
N ILE A 249 8.57 -13.67 -0.44
CA ILE A 249 7.52 -13.04 0.38
C ILE A 249 8.15 -12.44 1.63
N ASP A 250 7.45 -11.49 2.24
CA ASP A 250 7.91 -10.87 3.48
C ASP A 250 8.06 -11.93 4.58
N GLY A 251 9.21 -11.93 5.26
CA GLY A 251 9.60 -12.95 6.25
C GLY A 251 10.41 -14.14 5.73
N ASP A 252 10.58 -14.30 4.41
CA ASP A 252 11.43 -15.38 3.85
C ASP A 252 12.89 -15.28 4.36
N ASP A 253 13.41 -14.07 4.53
CA ASP A 253 14.79 -13.82 4.97
C ASP A 253 15.07 -14.41 6.37
N GLU A 254 14.07 -14.43 7.25
CA GLU A 254 14.17 -14.98 8.61
C GLU A 254 14.23 -16.53 8.62
N GLN A 255 13.83 -17.14 7.51
CA GLN A 255 13.84 -18.59 7.31
C GLN A 255 15.15 -19.08 6.69
N ILE A 256 16.09 -18.19 6.37
CA ILE A 256 17.41 -18.59 5.88
C ILE A 256 18.19 -19.29 7.01
N ARG A 257 18.87 -20.38 6.65
CA ARG A 257 19.78 -21.14 7.51
C ARG A 257 21.17 -21.18 6.91
N TYR A 258 22.16 -20.79 7.71
CA TYR A 258 23.57 -20.78 7.31
C TYR A 258 24.26 -22.07 7.74
N SER A 259 25.14 -22.59 6.89
CA SER A 259 25.95 -23.78 7.20
C SER A 259 27.32 -23.68 6.55
N ILE A 260 28.30 -24.38 7.12
CA ILE A 260 29.68 -24.44 6.61
C ILE A 260 29.93 -25.81 5.97
N SER A 261 30.56 -25.84 4.80
CA SER A 261 30.79 -27.10 4.06
C SER A 261 31.73 -28.09 4.76
N ASN A 262 32.60 -27.61 5.65
CA ASN A 262 33.55 -28.43 6.40
C ASN A 262 33.65 -27.97 7.85
N THR A 263 33.13 -28.79 8.76
CA THR A 263 33.06 -28.54 10.21
C THR A 263 34.34 -28.90 10.98
N ASP A 264 35.33 -29.53 10.34
CA ASP A 264 36.60 -29.86 11.00
C ASP A 264 37.50 -28.63 11.19
N LYS A 265 37.24 -27.59 10.40
CA LYS A 265 37.96 -26.31 10.41
C LYS A 265 37.78 -25.56 11.74
N PRO A 266 38.68 -24.63 12.10
CA PRO A 266 38.60 -23.88 13.35
C PRO A 266 37.50 -22.80 13.34
N PHE A 267 36.52 -22.90 12.45
CA PHE A 267 35.47 -21.90 12.26
C PHE A 267 34.08 -22.53 12.33
N SER A 268 33.11 -21.78 12.85
CA SER A 268 31.69 -22.11 12.75
C SER A 268 30.88 -20.90 12.33
N VAL A 269 29.74 -21.15 11.69
CA VAL A 269 28.75 -20.12 11.37
C VAL A 269 27.50 -20.39 12.22
N ASP A 270 26.94 -19.33 12.81
CA ASP A 270 25.66 -19.41 13.48
C ASP A 270 24.54 -19.55 12.45
N GLU A 271 23.76 -20.61 12.60
CA GLU A 271 22.74 -21.04 11.65
C GLU A 271 21.66 -19.97 11.38
N LYS A 272 21.34 -19.12 12.36
CA LYS A 272 20.22 -18.17 12.24
C LYS A 272 20.63 -16.77 11.81
N ASN A 273 21.76 -16.29 12.31
CA ASN A 273 22.17 -14.89 12.12
C ASN A 273 23.41 -14.72 11.24
N GLY A 274 24.05 -15.81 10.82
CA GLY A 274 25.19 -15.79 9.90
C GLY A 274 26.49 -15.28 10.51
N TYR A 275 26.62 -15.20 11.84
CA TYR A 275 27.89 -14.83 12.47
C TYR A 275 28.93 -15.94 12.32
N LEU A 276 30.03 -15.63 11.63
CA LEU A 276 31.19 -16.50 11.49
C LEU A 276 32.15 -16.28 12.67
N ARG A 277 32.52 -17.36 13.38
CA ARG A 277 33.32 -17.30 14.61
C ARG A 277 34.45 -18.31 14.62
N VAL A 278 35.47 -18.01 15.41
CA VAL A 278 36.59 -18.92 15.72
C VAL A 278 36.18 -19.87 16.84
N ILE A 279 36.29 -21.19 16.63
CA ILE A 279 35.93 -22.23 17.61
C ILE A 279 37.10 -23.10 18.06
N LYS A 280 38.25 -23.01 17.39
CA LYS A 280 39.51 -23.63 17.79
C LYS A 280 40.62 -22.60 17.65
N TRP A 281 41.70 -22.76 18.42
CA TRP A 281 42.85 -21.88 18.35
C TRP A 281 43.44 -21.86 16.94
N LEU A 282 43.80 -20.67 16.49
CA LEU A 282 44.51 -20.46 15.24
C LEU A 282 46.01 -20.49 15.55
N ASP A 283 46.78 -21.01 14.61
CA ASP A 283 48.23 -21.19 14.73
C ASP A 283 48.79 -21.02 13.31
N TYR A 284 49.48 -19.91 13.10
CA TYR A 284 50.02 -19.48 11.82
C TYR A 284 51.09 -20.45 11.33
N GLU A 285 51.97 -20.94 12.22
CA GLU A 285 53.02 -21.91 11.90
C GLU A 285 52.46 -23.24 11.41
N ASN A 286 51.28 -23.63 11.90
CA ASN A 286 50.62 -24.85 11.47
C ASN A 286 49.80 -24.65 10.18
N VAL A 287 48.87 -23.69 10.18
CA VAL A 287 48.01 -23.39 9.02
C VAL A 287 47.70 -21.90 8.92
N SER A 288 48.31 -21.25 7.92
CA SER A 288 48.16 -19.80 7.70
C SER A 288 47.00 -19.41 6.76
N PHE A 289 46.38 -20.37 6.07
CA PHE A 289 45.32 -20.11 5.08
C PHE A 289 44.21 -21.15 5.12
N TYR A 290 42.96 -20.68 5.21
CA TYR A 290 41.77 -21.52 5.15
C TYR A 290 40.82 -21.04 4.06
N ARG A 291 40.32 -21.98 3.25
CA ARG A 291 39.31 -21.71 2.21
C ARG A 291 38.12 -22.66 2.34
N PHE A 292 36.93 -22.14 2.53
CA PHE A 292 35.72 -22.95 2.71
C PHE A 292 34.49 -22.26 2.13
N GLU A 293 33.39 -23.00 2.05
CA GLU A 293 32.13 -22.48 1.52
C GLU A 293 31.12 -22.34 2.65
N VAL A 294 30.40 -21.21 2.65
CA VAL A 294 29.25 -20.97 3.51
C VAL A 294 28.00 -21.00 2.64
N SER A 295 27.08 -21.89 3.00
CA SER A 295 25.80 -22.10 2.34
C SER A 295 24.70 -21.39 3.10
N ALA A 296 23.93 -20.54 2.43
CA ALA A 296 22.69 -19.93 2.91
C ALA A 296 21.52 -20.59 2.21
N ARG A 297 20.70 -21.35 2.94
CA ARG A 297 19.59 -22.13 2.39
C ARG A 297 18.27 -21.66 2.97
N LEU A 298 17.26 -21.49 2.12
CA LEU A 298 15.90 -21.21 2.57
C LEU A 298 15.27 -22.49 3.13
N LEU A 299 14.66 -22.40 4.32
CA LEU A 299 13.95 -23.52 4.95
C LEU A 299 12.84 -24.06 4.02
N ASP A 300 12.60 -25.38 4.06
CA ASP A 300 11.59 -26.07 3.23
C ASP A 300 11.72 -25.87 1.71
N SER A 301 12.88 -25.38 1.25
CA SER A 301 13.17 -25.13 -0.15
C SER A 301 14.49 -25.77 -0.60
N ALA A 302 14.64 -25.89 -1.92
CA ALA A 302 15.89 -26.24 -2.58
C ALA A 302 16.71 -25.00 -2.98
N LEU A 303 16.23 -23.79 -2.64
CA LEU A 303 16.94 -22.55 -2.91
C LEU A 303 18.11 -22.38 -1.93
N GLU A 304 19.31 -22.26 -2.49
CA GLU A 304 20.55 -22.12 -1.76
C GLU A 304 21.48 -21.14 -2.49
N ALA A 305 22.20 -20.33 -1.72
CA ALA A 305 23.31 -19.52 -2.18
C ALA A 305 24.60 -19.98 -1.48
N LYS A 306 25.70 -19.97 -2.22
CA LYS A 306 27.01 -20.37 -1.71
C LYS A 306 27.97 -19.19 -1.80
N LYS A 307 28.74 -18.97 -0.74
CA LYS A 307 29.78 -17.95 -0.67
C LYS A 307 31.10 -18.60 -0.31
N GLU A 308 32.12 -18.33 -1.12
CA GLU A 308 33.47 -18.76 -0.82
C GLU A 308 34.11 -17.79 0.18
N VAL A 309 34.65 -18.33 1.27
CA VAL A 309 35.31 -17.58 2.34
C VAL A 309 36.76 -18.02 2.44
N GLU A 310 37.65 -17.03 2.38
CA GLU A 310 39.09 -17.19 2.52
C GLU A 310 39.54 -16.46 3.79
N VAL A 311 40.09 -17.20 4.74
CA VAL A 311 40.63 -16.67 5.99
C VAL A 311 42.15 -16.77 5.96
N ILE A 312 42.80 -15.62 6.01
CA ILE A 312 44.26 -15.48 6.09
C ILE A 312 44.61 -15.22 7.54
N VAL A 313 45.39 -16.13 8.13
CA VAL A 313 45.89 -15.98 9.50
C VAL A 313 47.14 -15.10 9.46
N ALA A 314 47.16 -14.07 10.29
CA ALA A 314 48.30 -13.19 10.47
C ALA A 314 49.12 -13.63 11.69
N ASP A 315 50.41 -13.86 11.41
CA ASP A 315 51.48 -14.20 12.35
C ASP A 315 51.58 -13.18 13.50
N SER A 316 51.73 -13.70 14.71
CA SER A 316 52.10 -13.01 15.93
C SER A 316 53.31 -13.68 16.53
N ASN A 317 54.29 -12.90 16.96
CA ASN A 317 55.49 -13.43 17.60
C ASN A 317 55.19 -14.09 18.97
N ASP A 318 54.84 -15.37 18.95
CA ASP A 318 54.52 -16.23 20.09
C ASP A 318 55.59 -17.32 20.32
N HIS A 319 56.48 -17.51 19.34
CA HIS A 319 57.61 -18.43 19.42
C HIS A 319 58.82 -17.84 20.15
N CYS A 320 59.28 -18.55 21.17
CA CYS A 320 60.54 -18.21 21.83
C CYS A 320 61.74 -18.60 20.95
N PRO A 321 62.80 -17.77 20.88
CA PRO A 321 63.99 -18.11 20.12
C PRO A 321 64.63 -19.39 20.70
N THR A 322 64.85 -20.37 19.83
CA THR A 322 65.57 -21.60 20.21
C THR A 322 67.03 -21.52 19.75
N PHE A 323 67.94 -21.89 20.65
CA PHE A 323 69.35 -21.98 20.30
C PHE A 323 69.60 -23.28 19.53
N ALA A 324 70.19 -23.17 18.34
CA ALA A 324 70.68 -24.34 17.63
C ALA A 324 71.91 -24.90 18.37
N VAL A 325 71.80 -26.17 18.77
CA VAL A 325 72.86 -27.13 19.14
C VAL A 325 73.28 -27.24 20.62
N LYS A 326 73.15 -28.49 21.10
CA LYS A 326 73.73 -29.08 22.32
C LYS A 326 75.26 -29.04 22.27
N TRP A 327 75.88 -28.45 23.27
CA TRP A 327 77.31 -28.64 23.52
C TRP A 327 77.57 -30.10 23.94
N THR A 328 78.25 -30.89 23.12
CA THR A 328 78.86 -32.15 23.58
C THR A 328 80.08 -31.79 24.42
N ARG A 329 80.06 -32.20 25.69
CA ARG A 329 81.13 -31.93 26.66
C ARG A 329 82.32 -32.84 26.36
N GLY A 330 83.33 -32.30 25.68
CA GLY A 330 84.58 -33.00 25.41
C GLY A 330 85.46 -32.19 24.49
N ASP A 331 86.12 -31.16 25.03
CA ASP A 331 87.53 -30.81 24.77
C ASP A 331 87.89 -29.49 25.49
N PRO A 332 89.11 -29.35 26.05
CA PRO A 332 89.43 -28.25 26.95
C PRO A 332 89.82 -26.95 26.22
N ILE A 333 89.03 -25.91 26.50
CA ILE A 333 89.37 -24.48 26.67
C ILE A 333 90.51 -23.92 25.78
N GLY A 334 90.16 -23.49 24.57
CA GLY A 334 90.75 -22.32 23.91
C GLY A 334 89.76 -21.15 24.00
N LYS A 335 90.19 -20.00 24.55
CA LYS A 335 89.38 -18.77 24.68
C LYS A 335 88.69 -18.41 23.36
N LEU A 336 87.36 -18.52 23.32
CA LEU A 336 86.53 -17.95 22.26
C LEU A 336 85.75 -16.77 22.84
N PHE A 337 86.06 -15.56 22.39
CA PHE A 337 85.22 -14.39 22.65
C PHE A 337 83.96 -14.50 21.79
N ILE A 338 82.83 -14.89 22.39
CA ILE A 338 81.53 -14.87 21.73
C ILE A 338 80.95 -13.46 21.93
N LYS A 339 80.89 -12.68 20.84
CA LYS A 339 80.14 -11.43 20.77
C LYS A 339 78.66 -11.81 20.56
N PHE A 340 77.81 -11.60 21.56
CA PHE A 340 76.36 -11.70 21.37
C PHE A 340 75.91 -10.51 20.51
N LEU A 341 75.55 -10.76 19.26
CA LEU A 341 74.77 -9.81 18.47
C LEU A 341 73.30 -10.13 18.71
N VAL A 342 72.67 -9.36 19.60
CA VAL A 342 71.21 -9.34 19.75
C VAL A 342 70.67 -8.44 18.65
N PHE A 343 70.04 -9.00 17.62
CA PHE A 343 69.20 -8.24 16.72
C PHE A 343 67.82 -8.06 17.38
N LEU A 344 67.59 -6.88 17.96
CA LEU A 344 66.23 -6.40 18.21
C LEU A 344 65.68 -5.87 16.90
N ALA A 345 64.71 -6.57 16.30
CA ALA A 345 63.92 -6.03 15.21
C ALA A 345 63.02 -4.91 15.77
N GLN A 346 63.13 -3.72 15.19
CA GLN A 346 62.43 -2.52 15.61
C GLN A 346 60.92 -2.64 15.39
N LYS A 347 60.17 -2.22 16.42
CA LYS A 347 58.73 -1.94 16.38
C LYS A 347 58.52 -0.66 15.56
N ASN A 348 57.97 -0.76 14.35
CA ASN A 348 57.39 0.40 13.67
C ASN A 348 56.03 0.70 14.31
N LYS A 349 55.88 1.97 14.72
CA LYS A 349 54.67 2.56 15.28
C LYS A 349 53.67 2.90 14.20
#